data_AF-A0A7S2Z790-F1
#
_entry.id   AF-A0A7S2Z790-F1
#
_cell.length_a   1.000
_cell.length_b   1.000
_cell.length_c   1.000
_cell.angle_alpha   90.00
_cell.angle_beta   90.00
_cell.angle_gamma   90.00
#
_symmetry.space_group_name_H-M   'P 1'
#
loop_
_entity.id
_entity.type
_entity.pdbx_description
1 polymer ?
#
loop_
_entity_poly.entity_id
_entity_poly.type
_entity_poly.pdbx_seq_one_letter_code
_entity_poly.pdbx_strand_id
1 'polypeptide(L)'
;EEDLASVDRAKTPWIFVNLHAPWYNSNIAHQGEYQSYEVKKAWQPLLCAAGVNIMFAGHVHSYERIFPTCDNSTINAQTGITYINIGDGGNREGLYNHWLPGENGRRGPVWSAFREGSYGHGTLE
;
A
#
# COMPACT_ATOMS: atom_id res chain seq x y z
N GLU A 1 -14.00 12.66 -5.03
CA GLU A 1 -15.31 11.98 -5.01
C GLU A 1 -15.91 11.90 -6.40
N GLU A 2 -16.10 13.03 -7.08
CA GLU A 2 -16.68 13.09 -8.44
C GLU A 2 -15.94 12.22 -9.47
N ASP A 3 -14.61 12.25 -9.48
CA ASP A 3 -13.79 11.42 -10.38
C ASP A 3 -14.10 9.93 -10.24
N LEU A 4 -14.06 9.40 -9.01
CA LEU A 4 -14.40 8.00 -8.71
C LEU A 4 -15.85 7.66 -9.06
N ALA A 5 -16.79 8.59 -8.83
CA ALA A 5 -18.19 8.42 -9.16
C ALA A 5 -18.46 8.39 -10.67
N SER A 6 -17.56 8.98 -11.47
CA SER A 6 -17.69 9.03 -12.93
C SER A 6 -17.22 7.75 -13.64
N VAL A 7 -16.56 6.83 -12.93
CA VAL A 7 -15.98 5.61 -13.52
C VAL A 7 -17.07 4.62 -13.93
N ASP A 8 -17.17 4.36 -15.24
CA ASP A 8 -17.96 3.27 -15.79
C ASP A 8 -17.17 1.94 -15.72
N ARG A 9 -17.45 1.15 -14.67
CA ARG A 9 -16.76 -0.13 -14.43
C ARG A 9 -17.00 -1.19 -15.51
N ALA A 10 -18.01 -1.04 -16.37
CA ALA A 10 -18.18 -1.94 -17.51
C ALA A 10 -17.15 -1.67 -18.62
N LYS A 11 -16.60 -0.45 -18.69
CA LYS A 11 -15.56 -0.05 -19.66
C LYS A 11 -14.16 -0.05 -19.05
N THR A 12 -14.04 0.44 -17.83
CA THR A 12 -12.78 0.52 -17.07
C THR A 12 -12.94 -0.25 -15.75
N PRO A 13 -12.81 -1.59 -15.77
CA PRO A 13 -13.14 -2.43 -14.62
C PRO A 13 -12.14 -2.29 -13.46
N TRP A 14 -10.92 -1.85 -13.76
CA TRP A 14 -9.82 -1.68 -12.81
C TRP A 14 -9.65 -0.22 -12.42
N ILE A 15 -9.61 0.05 -11.12
CA ILE A 15 -9.24 1.35 -10.57
C ILE A 15 -7.95 1.19 -9.78
N PHE A 16 -6.96 2.01 -10.15
CA PHE A 16 -5.68 2.09 -9.44
C PHE A 16 -5.50 3.50 -8.89
N VAL A 17 -4.92 3.59 -7.70
CA VAL A 17 -4.55 4.87 -7.08
C VAL A 17 -3.04 4.93 -6.92
N ASN A 18 -2.44 6.08 -7.18
CA ASN A 18 -1.02 6.31 -6.94
C ASN A 18 -0.84 7.51 -6.00
N LEU A 19 -0.04 7.33 -4.95
CA LEU A 19 0.33 8.36 -3.99
C LEU A 19 1.83 8.27 -3.72
N HIS A 20 2.44 9.32 -3.15
CA HIS A 20 3.86 9.25 -2.81
C HIS A 20 4.10 8.40 -1.56
N ALA A 21 3.48 8.74 -0.42
CA ALA A 21 3.69 8.07 0.85
C ALA A 21 2.72 6.89 1.06
N PRO A 22 3.20 5.72 1.50
CA PRO A 22 2.35 4.56 1.75
C PRO A 22 1.47 4.77 2.98
N TRP A 23 0.31 4.13 2.99
CA TRP A 23 -0.64 4.12 4.11
C TRP A 23 -0.44 2.98 5.11
N TYR A 24 0.20 1.92 4.60
CA TYR A 24 0.62 0.75 5.33
C TYR A 24 2.07 0.48 4.96
N ASN A 25 2.90 0.31 5.97
CA ASN A 25 4.33 0.12 5.84
C ASN A 25 4.79 -0.61 7.09
N SER A 26 5.54 -1.70 6.95
CA SER A 26 6.15 -2.40 8.07
C SER A 26 7.62 -2.08 8.22
N ASN A 27 8.20 -1.24 7.38
CA ASN A 27 9.53 -0.68 7.60
C ASN A 27 9.48 0.30 8.77
N ILE A 28 10.51 0.32 9.63
CA ILE A 28 10.53 1.27 10.76
C ILE A 28 10.72 2.72 10.29
N ALA A 29 11.30 2.92 9.10
CA ALA A 29 11.37 4.23 8.48
C ALA A 29 9.97 4.70 8.10
N HIS A 30 9.69 6.00 8.26
CA HIS A 30 8.42 6.63 7.88
C HIS A 30 7.17 6.07 8.59
N GLN A 31 7.36 5.51 9.80
CA GLN A 31 6.24 5.24 10.71
C GLN A 31 5.72 6.55 11.32
N GLY A 32 4.42 6.63 11.60
CA GLY A 32 3.84 7.81 12.27
C GLY A 32 3.55 9.01 11.37
N GLU A 33 3.77 8.93 10.05
CA GLU A 33 3.60 10.08 9.16
C GLU A 33 2.13 10.48 8.95
N TYR A 34 1.88 11.78 8.80
CA TYR A 34 0.53 12.34 8.62
C TYR A 34 -0.29 11.64 7.53
N GLN A 35 0.35 11.27 6.41
CA GLN A 35 -0.24 10.57 5.29
C GLN A 35 -0.72 9.16 5.68
N SER A 36 0.04 8.46 6.51
CA SER A 36 -0.27 7.10 6.98
C SER A 36 -1.44 7.05 7.96
N TYR A 37 -1.78 8.17 8.60
CA TYR A 37 -2.83 8.26 9.61
C TYR A 37 -4.00 9.12 9.16
N GLU A 38 -3.79 10.44 9.01
CA GLU A 38 -4.88 11.39 8.80
C GLU A 38 -5.41 11.34 7.37
N VAL A 39 -4.53 11.28 6.36
CA VAL A 39 -4.96 11.15 4.95
C VAL A 39 -5.62 9.80 4.73
N LYS A 40 -5.02 8.71 5.23
CA LYS A 40 -5.64 7.38 5.20
C LYS A 40 -7.02 7.39 5.85
N LYS A 41 -7.16 7.92 7.06
CA LYS A 41 -8.44 7.98 7.78
C LYS A 41 -9.51 8.74 7.00
N ALA A 42 -9.14 9.84 6.33
CA ALA A 42 -10.07 10.63 5.55
C ALA A 42 -10.47 9.95 4.23
N TRP A 43 -9.52 9.32 3.53
CA TRP A 43 -9.70 8.91 2.13
C TRP A 43 -9.91 7.42 1.94
N GLN A 44 -9.37 6.56 2.81
CA GLN A 44 -9.52 5.11 2.69
C GLN A 44 -10.97 4.65 2.62
N PRO A 45 -11.92 5.17 3.43
CA PRO A 45 -13.32 4.77 3.32
C PRO A 45 -13.91 5.06 1.92
N LEU A 46 -13.56 6.20 1.33
CA LEU A 46 -13.98 6.59 0.00
C LEU A 46 -13.40 5.66 -1.08
N LEU A 47 -12.10 5.38 -1.02
CA LEU A 47 -11.43 4.50 -1.99
C LEU A 47 -11.94 3.05 -1.90
N CYS A 48 -12.22 2.59 -0.68
CA CYS A 48 -12.83 1.29 -0.43
C CYS A 48 -14.26 1.22 -0.96
N ALA A 49 -15.08 2.24 -0.74
CA ALA A 49 -16.44 2.31 -1.28
C ALA A 49 -16.45 2.35 -2.82
N ALA A 50 -15.46 3.01 -3.43
CA ALA A 50 -15.27 3.01 -4.89
C ALA A 50 -14.72 1.69 -5.45
N GLY A 51 -14.34 0.73 -4.59
CA GLY A 51 -13.81 -0.56 -5.00
C GLY A 51 -12.50 -0.44 -5.77
N VAL A 52 -11.57 0.40 -5.27
CA VAL A 52 -10.19 0.49 -5.77
C VAL A 52 -9.52 -0.88 -5.65
N ASN A 53 -8.76 -1.27 -6.68
CA ASN A 53 -8.12 -2.59 -6.73
C ASN A 53 -6.72 -2.57 -6.10
N ILE A 54 -5.89 -1.61 -6.52
CA ILE A 54 -4.51 -1.48 -6.05
C ILE A 54 -4.20 0.00 -5.76
N MET A 55 -3.52 0.24 -4.65
CA MET A 55 -2.84 1.50 -4.37
C MET A 55 -1.33 1.31 -4.46
N PHE A 56 -0.68 2.06 -5.34
CA PHE A 56 0.77 2.13 -5.44
C PHE A 56 1.30 3.33 -4.66
N ALA A 57 2.41 3.12 -3.97
CA ALA A 57 3.16 4.16 -3.27
C ALA A 57 4.66 4.04 -3.52
N GLY A 58 5.41 5.09 -3.19
CA GLY A 58 6.87 5.11 -3.16
C GLY A 58 7.35 5.54 -1.78
N HIS A 59 8.23 6.53 -1.70
CA HIS A 59 8.68 7.15 -0.44
C HIS A 59 9.57 6.25 0.45
N VAL A 60 9.09 5.07 0.86
CA VAL A 60 9.88 4.12 1.66
C VAL A 60 10.78 3.34 0.71
N HIS A 61 12.10 3.40 0.89
CA HIS A 61 13.10 2.83 -0.01
C HIS A 61 13.26 1.31 0.15
N SER A 62 12.17 0.60 -0.13
CA SER A 62 12.08 -0.85 -0.10
C SER A 62 10.83 -1.28 -0.87
N TYR A 63 10.72 -2.56 -1.24
CA TYR A 63 9.48 -3.12 -1.75
C TYR A 63 8.65 -3.71 -0.60
N GLU A 64 7.35 -3.41 -0.56
CA GLU A 64 6.41 -4.09 0.33
C GLU A 64 5.02 -4.21 -0.29
N ARG A 65 4.42 -5.40 -0.19
CA ARG A 65 3.05 -5.68 -0.62
C ARG A 65 2.20 -6.11 0.57
N ILE A 66 1.07 -5.45 0.72
CA ILE A 66 0.10 -5.63 1.80
C ILE A 66 -1.07 -6.45 1.28
N PHE A 67 -1.60 -7.35 2.12
CA PHE A 67 -2.82 -8.07 1.77
C PHE A 67 -4.00 -7.11 1.58
N PRO A 68 -4.98 -7.47 0.73
CA PRO A 68 -6.19 -6.69 0.52
C PRO A 68 -6.85 -6.26 1.85
N THR A 69 -7.02 -4.96 2.08
CA THR A 69 -7.65 -4.45 3.31
C THR A 69 -8.36 -3.10 3.09
N CYS A 70 -9.43 -2.90 3.86
CA CYS A 70 -10.21 -1.66 3.93
C CYS A 70 -10.63 -1.31 5.36
N ASP A 71 -10.32 -2.16 6.33
CA ASP A 71 -10.71 -2.01 7.72
C ASP A 71 -9.49 -2.28 8.61
N ASN A 72 -8.67 -1.23 8.77
CA ASN A 72 -7.55 -1.19 9.69
C ASN A 72 -6.62 -2.44 9.69
N SER A 73 -6.22 -2.89 8.49
CA SER A 73 -5.35 -4.07 8.28
C SER A 73 -6.02 -5.43 8.45
N THR A 74 -7.34 -5.49 8.63
CA THR A 74 -8.11 -6.72 8.52
C THR A 74 -8.12 -7.18 7.07
N ILE A 75 -7.66 -8.40 6.83
CA ILE A 75 -7.54 -8.97 5.48
C ILE A 75 -8.94 -9.29 4.93
N ASN A 76 -9.25 -8.75 3.75
CA ASN A 76 -10.47 -9.03 3.00
C ASN A 76 -10.10 -9.20 1.52
N ALA A 77 -9.90 -10.44 1.09
CA ALA A 77 -9.45 -10.77 -0.27
C ALA A 77 -10.49 -10.47 -1.36
N GLN A 78 -11.76 -10.31 -0.99
CA GLN A 78 -12.86 -10.13 -1.94
C GLN A 78 -13.03 -8.67 -2.34
N THR A 79 -12.88 -7.74 -1.39
CA THR A 79 -13.20 -6.32 -1.61
C THR A 79 -12.15 -5.34 -1.08
N GLY A 80 -11.08 -5.83 -0.46
CA GLY A 80 -10.01 -4.97 0.06
C GLY A 80 -9.10 -4.42 -1.04
N ILE A 81 -8.47 -3.28 -0.76
CA ILE A 81 -7.45 -2.69 -1.63
C ILE A 81 -6.11 -3.39 -1.36
N THR A 82 -5.40 -3.81 -2.40
CA THR A 82 -3.99 -4.23 -2.27
C THR A 82 -3.11 -2.99 -2.24
N TYR A 83 -2.25 -2.85 -1.23
CA TYR A 83 -1.29 -1.73 -1.16
C TYR A 83 0.10 -2.22 -1.53
N ILE A 84 0.78 -1.48 -2.40
CA ILE A 84 2.13 -1.81 -2.86
C ILE A 84 3.01 -0.57 -2.69
N ASN A 85 4.01 -0.68 -1.83
CA ASN A 85 5.12 0.25 -1.77
C ASN A 85 6.22 -0.22 -2.73
N ILE A 86 6.62 0.64 -3.66
CA ILE A 86 7.69 0.41 -4.63
C ILE A 86 8.62 1.63 -4.71
N GLY A 87 9.08 2.08 -3.54
CA GLY A 87 9.94 3.27 -3.38
C GLY A 87 11.43 2.97 -3.58
N ASP A 88 11.78 1.75 -3.95
CA ASP A 88 13.13 1.21 -4.07
C ASP A 88 13.80 1.47 -5.43
N GLY A 89 13.59 2.66 -6.00
CA GLY A 89 14.06 3.00 -7.34
C GLY A 89 15.56 3.34 -7.47
N GLY A 90 16.35 3.33 -6.39
CA GLY A 90 17.81 3.51 -6.49
C GLY A 90 18.36 4.91 -6.20
N ASN A 91 17.65 5.76 -5.45
CA ASN A 91 18.20 7.07 -5.09
C ASN A 91 19.36 6.96 -4.07
N ARG A 92 20.09 8.08 -3.88
CA ARG A 92 21.32 8.16 -3.08
C ARG A 92 21.15 7.92 -1.58
N GLU A 93 19.93 7.94 -1.04
CA GLU A 93 19.67 7.76 0.39
C GLU A 93 19.79 6.30 0.83
N GLY A 94 19.77 5.36 -0.12
CA GLY A 94 19.96 3.93 0.15
C GLY A 94 18.67 3.19 0.49
N LEU A 95 18.79 1.88 0.72
CA LEU A 95 17.68 0.97 1.03
C LEU A 95 17.35 0.97 2.53
N TYR A 96 16.06 0.81 2.85
CA TYR A 96 15.60 0.59 4.22
C TYR A 96 15.40 -0.90 4.50
N ASN A 97 16.14 -1.42 5.50
CA ASN A 97 16.21 -2.86 5.80
C ASN A 97 15.77 -3.23 7.22
N HIS A 98 15.17 -2.29 7.95
CA HIS A 98 14.72 -2.51 9.31
C HIS A 98 13.19 -2.54 9.36
N TRP A 99 12.64 -3.59 9.95
CA TRP A 99 11.23 -3.91 9.81
C TRP A 99 10.59 -4.20 11.17
N LEU A 100 9.31 -3.87 11.31
CA LEU A 100 8.48 -4.30 12.42
C LEU A 100 8.50 -5.83 12.51
N PRO A 101 8.58 -6.42 13.71
CA PRO A 101 8.62 -7.86 13.87
C PRO A 101 7.31 -8.49 13.40
N GLY A 102 7.36 -9.77 13.04
CA GLY A 102 6.16 -10.58 12.88
C GLY A 102 5.77 -11.29 14.16
N GLU A 103 4.56 -11.83 14.15
CA GLU A 103 4.01 -12.65 15.24
C GLU A 103 3.94 -14.11 14.79
N ASN A 104 4.01 -15.05 15.75
CA ASN A 104 3.81 -16.49 15.50
C ASN A 104 4.73 -17.08 14.41
N GLY A 105 6.01 -16.69 14.42
CA GLY A 105 7.01 -17.18 13.47
C GLY A 105 6.95 -16.55 12.07
N ARG A 106 6.06 -15.57 11.84
CA ARG A 106 6.04 -14.81 10.59
C ARG A 106 7.21 -13.85 10.51
N ARG A 107 7.69 -13.60 9.29
CA ARG A 107 8.74 -12.62 9.04
C ARG A 107 8.30 -11.20 9.42
N GLY A 108 7.01 -10.85 9.25
CA GLY A 108 6.45 -9.52 9.52
C GLY A 108 4.98 -9.57 9.98
N PRO A 109 4.35 -8.40 10.21
CA PRO A 109 2.96 -8.30 10.63
C PRO A 109 2.01 -9.11 9.75
N VAL A 110 0.88 -9.57 10.30
CA VAL A 110 -0.06 -10.46 9.59
C VAL A 110 -0.57 -9.88 8.26
N TRP A 111 -0.69 -8.55 8.18
CA TRP A 111 -1.15 -7.81 7.01
C TRP A 111 -0.07 -7.61 5.93
N SER A 112 1.21 -7.73 6.25
CA SER A 112 2.32 -7.66 5.28
C SER A 112 2.45 -8.99 4.56
N ALA A 113 2.13 -9.03 3.27
CA ALA A 113 2.21 -10.24 2.45
C ALA A 113 3.66 -10.55 2.03
N PHE A 114 4.41 -9.53 1.63
CA PHE A 114 5.81 -9.65 1.24
C PHE A 114 6.54 -8.33 1.48
N ARG A 115 7.83 -8.39 1.85
CA ARG A 115 8.67 -7.21 2.06
C ARG A 115 10.15 -7.52 1.80
N GLU A 116 10.86 -6.59 1.18
CA GLU A 116 12.27 -6.74 0.84
C GLU A 116 12.95 -5.38 0.64
N GLY A 117 14.17 -5.23 1.16
CA GLY A 117 15.02 -4.09 0.86
C GLY A 117 16.00 -4.48 -0.24
N SER A 118 15.58 -4.28 -1.48
CA SER A 118 16.36 -4.47 -2.71
C SER A 118 15.96 -3.33 -3.65
N TYR A 119 16.82 -2.95 -4.60
CA TYR A 119 16.37 -2.03 -5.66
C TYR A 119 15.56 -2.77 -6.70
N GLY A 120 14.58 -2.11 -7.31
CA GLY A 120 13.65 -2.78 -8.19
C GLY A 120 12.69 -1.87 -8.96
N HIS A 121 11.83 -2.54 -9.71
CA HIS A 121 10.66 -1.97 -10.37
C HIS A 121 9.59 -3.06 -10.47
N GLY A 122 8.37 -2.67 -10.86
CA GLY A 122 7.23 -3.57 -11.00
C GLY A 122 6.60 -3.43 -12.38
N THR A 123 6.05 -4.53 -12.88
CA THR A 123 5.20 -4.56 -14.07
C THR A 123 3.79 -5.00 -13.64
N LEU A 124 2.79 -4.48 -14.34
CA LEU A 124 1.39 -4.87 -14.19
C LEU A 124 0.86 -5.17 -15.60
N GLU A 125 0.32 -6.37 -15.78
CA GLU A 125 -0.18 -6.90 -17.05
C GLU A 125 -1.66 -7.26 -16.95
#